data_AF-A0A962R7Z4-F1
#
_entry.id   AF-A0A962R7Z4-F1
#
_cell.length_a   1.000
_cell.length_b   1.000
_cell.length_c   1.000
_cell.angle_alpha   90.00
_cell.angle_beta   90.00
_cell.angle_gamma   90.00
#
_symmetry.space_group_name_H-M   'P 1'
#
loop_
_entity.id
_entity.type
_entity.pdbx_description
1 polymer ?
#
loop_
_entity_poly.entity_id
_entity_poly.type
_entity_poly.pdbx_seq_one_letter_code
_entity_poly.pdbx_strand_id
1 'polypeptide(L)'
;MHFEDTSRQVIKMLVQDLVVILDEMMNEALSARGETAGNFPQSKVEKLKKGLDQRYHWAANGCFELVAVRNVLTHGQGVWNDKSIKIVRSFIEPLPQAGDELTVGFSMLFRYRKAMRTFLNQVSHVA
;
A
#
# COMPACT_ATOMS: atom_id res chain seq x y z
N MET A 1 -29.59 -3.40 4.67
CA MET A 1 -28.67 -3.94 3.65
C MET A 1 -27.93 -2.86 2.87
N HIS A 2 -28.53 -1.72 2.51
CA HIS A 2 -27.83 -0.67 1.73
C HIS A 2 -26.63 0.02 2.43
N PHE A 3 -26.68 0.25 3.74
CA PHE A 3 -25.63 0.99 4.44
C PHE A 3 -24.28 0.23 4.45
N GLU A 4 -24.31 -1.09 4.68
CA GLU A 4 -23.09 -1.91 4.72
C GLU A 4 -22.40 -1.94 3.37
N ASP A 5 -23.16 -2.13 2.28
CA ASP A 5 -22.64 -2.11 0.92
C ASP A 5 -22.05 -0.75 0.56
N THR A 6 -22.77 0.35 0.85
CA THR A 6 -22.26 1.70 0.66
C THR A 6 -20.99 1.95 1.45
N SER A 7 -20.95 1.56 2.73
CA SER A 7 -19.77 1.76 3.58
C SER A 7 -18.55 1.01 3.04
N ARG A 8 -18.74 -0.22 2.54
CA ARG A 8 -17.68 -1.02 1.94
C ARG A 8 -17.15 -0.36 0.67
N GLN A 9 -18.02 0.17 -0.17
CA GLN A 9 -17.60 0.89 -1.39
C GLN A 9 -16.83 2.18 -1.05
N VAL A 10 -17.28 2.93 -0.05
CA VAL A 10 -16.56 4.12 0.43
C VAL A 10 -15.16 3.73 0.92
N ILE A 11 -15.03 2.65 1.69
CA ILE A 11 -13.72 2.18 2.15
C ILE A 11 -12.82 1.78 0.97
N LYS A 12 -13.35 1.08 -0.05
CA LYS A 12 -12.59 0.73 -1.25
C LYS A 12 -12.03 1.97 -1.95
N MET A 13 -12.87 2.99 -2.16
CA MET A 13 -12.45 4.27 -2.76
C MET A 13 -11.35 4.94 -1.92
N LEU A 14 -11.55 5.05 -0.61
CA LEU A 14 -10.55 5.66 0.28
C LEU A 14 -9.21 4.91 0.28
N VAL A 15 -9.23 3.58 0.20
CA VAL A 15 -8.00 2.78 0.07
C VAL A 15 -7.28 3.07 -1.25
N GLN A 16 -8.02 3.19 -2.36
CA GLN A 16 -7.44 3.53 -3.66
C GLN A 16 -6.84 4.94 -3.65
N ASP A 17 -7.53 5.92 -3.06
CA ASP A 17 -7.06 7.30 -2.93
C ASP A 17 -5.79 7.40 -2.08
N LEU A 18 -5.67 6.61 -1.00
CA LEU A 18 -4.45 6.57 -0.21
C LEU A 18 -3.23 6.16 -1.05
N VAL A 19 -3.38 5.33 -2.07
CA VAL A 19 -2.27 4.94 -2.95
C VAL A 19 -1.85 6.08 -3.85
N VAL A 20 -2.80 6.89 -4.34
CA VAL A 20 -2.49 8.07 -5.14
C VAL A 20 -1.67 9.06 -4.32
N ILE A 21 -2.12 9.37 -3.11
CA ILE A 21 -1.42 10.27 -2.18
C ILE A 21 -0.04 9.71 -1.82
N LEU A 22 0.04 8.42 -1.47
CA LEU A 22 1.31 7.75 -1.18
C LEU A 22 2.28 7.87 -2.37
N ASP A 23 1.80 7.65 -3.61
CA ASP A 23 2.63 7.69 -4.82
C ASP A 23 3.23 9.08 -5.08
N GLU A 24 2.42 10.13 -4.92
CA GLU A 24 2.86 11.52 -5.03
C GLU A 24 3.90 11.87 -3.96
N MET A 25 3.63 11.56 -2.69
CA MET A 25 4.56 11.87 -1.60
C MET A 25 5.87 11.07 -1.71
N MET A 26 5.83 9.84 -2.23
CA MET A 26 7.06 9.08 -2.52
C MET A 26 7.85 9.68 -3.68
N ASN A 27 7.21 10.28 -4.68
CA ASN A 27 7.93 11.02 -5.73
C ASN A 27 8.71 12.19 -5.12
N GLU A 28 8.06 12.96 -4.26
CA GLU A 28 8.69 14.08 -3.58
C GLU A 28 9.88 13.63 -2.72
N ALA A 29 9.70 12.56 -1.93
CA ALA A 29 10.77 12.00 -1.10
C ALA A 29 11.97 11.50 -1.91
N LEU A 30 11.73 10.82 -3.05
CA LEU A 30 12.81 10.37 -3.95
C LEU A 30 13.50 11.55 -4.63
N SER A 31 12.74 12.54 -5.10
CA SER A 31 13.26 13.76 -5.69
C SER A 31 14.17 14.52 -4.73
N ALA A 32 13.77 14.64 -3.45
CA ALA A 32 14.58 15.26 -2.40
C ALA A 32 15.92 14.54 -2.15
N ARG A 33 16.00 13.24 -2.45
CA ARG A 33 17.24 12.44 -2.39
C ARG A 33 18.06 12.46 -3.69
N GLY A 34 17.61 13.19 -4.71
CA GLY A 34 18.21 13.15 -6.05
C GLY A 34 18.03 11.81 -6.76
N GLU A 35 17.09 10.97 -6.32
CA GLU A 35 16.81 9.68 -6.91
C GLU A 35 15.67 9.76 -7.94
N THR A 36 15.79 9.02 -9.04
CA THR A 36 14.71 8.93 -10.03
C THR A 36 13.56 8.07 -9.49
N ALA A 37 12.33 8.57 -9.55
CA ALA A 37 11.16 7.77 -9.23
C ALA A 37 10.94 6.68 -10.31
N GLY A 38 10.59 5.46 -9.88
CA GLY A 38 10.08 4.44 -10.80
C GLY A 38 8.64 4.77 -11.23
N ASN A 39 8.15 4.15 -12.29
CA ASN A 39 6.79 4.43 -12.81
C ASN A 39 5.66 3.85 -11.96
N PHE A 40 5.95 2.98 -10.99
CA PHE A 40 4.96 2.23 -10.24
C PHE A 40 5.10 2.48 -8.74
N PRO A 41 4.00 2.62 -7.98
CA PRO A 41 4.07 2.82 -6.53
C PRO A 41 4.91 1.76 -5.81
N GLN A 42 4.80 0.49 -6.22
CA GLN A 42 5.59 -0.60 -5.66
C GLN A 42 7.10 -0.36 -5.75
N SER A 43 7.61 0.06 -6.91
CA SER A 43 9.05 0.24 -7.09
C SER A 43 9.58 1.45 -6.32
N LYS A 44 8.74 2.46 -6.07
CA LYS A 44 9.09 3.59 -5.20
C LYS A 44 9.19 3.17 -3.73
N VAL A 45 8.26 2.33 -3.25
CA VAL A 45 8.36 1.74 -1.90
C VAL A 45 9.65 0.91 -1.78
N GLU A 46 9.99 0.10 -2.79
CA GLU A 46 11.22 -0.70 -2.81
C GLU A 46 12.48 0.16 -2.72
N LYS A 47 12.56 1.27 -3.47
CA LYS A 47 13.70 2.19 -3.41
C LYS A 47 13.81 2.85 -2.04
N LEU A 48 12.73 3.48 -1.58
CA LEU A 48 12.72 4.21 -0.31
C LEU A 48 12.99 3.30 0.90
N LYS A 49 12.54 2.04 0.87
CA LYS A 49 12.80 1.04 1.92
C LYS A 49 14.28 0.74 2.11
N LYS A 50 15.15 0.89 1.09
CA LYS A 50 16.60 0.60 1.21
C LYS A 50 17.30 1.48 2.25
N GLY A 51 16.83 2.72 2.44
CA GLY A 51 17.34 3.65 3.45
C GLY A 51 16.56 3.63 4.77
N LEU A 52 15.63 2.69 4.96
CA LEU A 52 14.75 2.65 6.12
C LEU A 52 15.33 1.77 7.23
N ASP A 53 15.43 2.32 8.44
CA ASP A 53 15.77 1.57 9.66
C ASP A 53 14.85 0.35 9.81
N GLN A 54 15.44 -0.80 10.15
CA GLN A 54 14.77 -2.08 10.29
C GLN A 54 13.53 -2.03 11.21
N ARG A 55 13.55 -1.18 12.25
CA ARG A 55 12.44 -0.97 13.18
C ARG A 55 11.17 -0.44 12.51
N TYR A 56 11.29 0.16 11.32
CA TYR A 56 10.18 0.70 10.55
C TYR A 56 9.84 -0.15 9.31
N HIS A 57 10.44 -1.32 9.12
CA HIS A 57 10.13 -2.19 7.97
C HIS A 57 8.67 -2.63 7.93
N TRP A 58 8.00 -2.73 9.09
CA TRP A 58 6.56 -2.98 9.16
C TRP A 58 5.74 -1.90 8.44
N ALA A 59 6.18 -0.63 8.47
CA ALA A 59 5.49 0.48 7.82
C ALA A 59 5.64 0.38 6.30
N ALA A 60 6.84 0.05 5.81
CA ALA A 60 7.05 -0.23 4.39
C ALA A 60 6.24 -1.45 3.92
N ASN A 61 6.16 -2.52 4.71
CA ASN A 61 5.32 -3.68 4.41
C ASN A 61 3.83 -3.30 4.35
N GLY A 62 3.35 -2.43 5.24
CA GLY A 62 1.99 -1.89 5.16
C GLY A 62 1.73 -1.06 3.90
N CYS A 63 2.74 -0.31 3.40
CA CYS A 63 2.66 0.37 2.10
C CYS A 63 2.62 -0.63 0.93
N PHE A 64 3.39 -1.72 0.98
CA PHE A 64 3.32 -2.78 -0.02
C PHE A 64 1.95 -3.48 -0.04
N GLU A 65 1.41 -3.80 1.13
CA GLU A 65 0.05 -4.37 1.25
C GLU A 65 -0.99 -3.42 0.67
N LEU A 66 -0.92 -2.12 1.00
CA LEU A 66 -1.79 -1.10 0.45
C LEU A 66 -1.74 -1.07 -1.09
N VAL A 67 -0.54 -1.10 -1.68
CA VAL A 67 -0.36 -1.16 -3.14
C VAL A 67 -0.96 -2.45 -3.73
N ALA A 68 -0.74 -3.60 -3.08
CA ALA A 68 -1.31 -4.87 -3.52
C ALA A 68 -2.84 -4.86 -3.47
N VAL A 69 -3.43 -4.37 -2.39
CA VAL A 69 -4.89 -4.25 -2.23
C VAL A 69 -5.49 -3.31 -3.28
N ARG A 70 -4.83 -2.18 -3.56
CA ARG A 70 -5.26 -1.29 -4.67
C ARG A 70 -5.17 -2.00 -6.01
N ASN A 71 -4.14 -2.80 -6.26
CA ASN A 71 -4.03 -3.57 -7.50
C ASN A 71 -5.15 -4.59 -7.63
N VAL A 72 -5.53 -5.25 -6.54
CA VAL A 72 -6.68 -6.17 -6.50
C VAL A 72 -7.98 -5.42 -6.81
N LEU A 73 -8.22 -4.26 -6.19
CA LEU A 73 -9.42 -3.45 -6.44
C LEU A 73 -9.49 -2.93 -7.89
N THR A 74 -8.39 -2.38 -8.40
CA THR A 74 -8.38 -1.70 -9.71
C THR A 74 -8.22 -2.65 -10.89
N HIS A 75 -7.43 -3.71 -10.75
CA HIS A 75 -7.06 -4.60 -11.86
C HIS A 75 -7.58 -6.04 -11.69
N GLY A 76 -7.79 -6.48 -10.44
CA GLY A 76 -8.32 -7.81 -10.13
C GLY A 76 -9.83 -7.87 -9.96
N GLN A 77 -10.55 -6.76 -10.20
CA GLN A 77 -12.00 -6.66 -9.95
C GLN A 77 -12.41 -7.06 -8.53
N GLY A 78 -11.54 -6.79 -7.54
CA GLY A 78 -11.74 -7.18 -6.15
C GLY A 78 -11.34 -8.62 -5.82
N VAL A 79 -10.67 -9.33 -6.73
CA VAL A 79 -10.20 -10.71 -6.53
C VAL A 79 -8.68 -10.78 -6.55
N TRP A 80 -8.10 -11.51 -5.59
CA TRP A 80 -6.66 -11.73 -5.50
C TRP A 80 -6.13 -12.51 -6.72
N ASN A 81 -4.96 -12.08 -7.20
CA ASN A 81 -4.23 -12.75 -8.29
C ASN A 81 -2.76 -12.92 -7.93
N ASP A 82 -2.05 -13.77 -8.66
CA ASP A 82 -0.64 -14.11 -8.38
C ASP A 82 0.27 -12.89 -8.31
N LYS A 83 0.01 -11.88 -9.15
CA LYS A 83 0.81 -10.64 -9.17
C LYS A 83 0.69 -9.88 -7.85
N SER A 84 -0.53 -9.74 -7.33
CA SER A 84 -0.78 -9.02 -6.07
C SER A 84 -0.34 -9.84 -4.86
N ILE A 85 -0.54 -11.16 -4.89
CA ILE A 85 -0.07 -12.10 -3.86
C ILE A 85 1.46 -12.05 -3.75
N LYS A 86 2.17 -12.00 -4.88
CA LYS A 86 3.63 -11.93 -4.92
C LYS A 86 4.20 -10.71 -4.18
N ILE A 87 3.46 -9.59 -4.13
CA ILE A 87 3.88 -8.37 -3.41
C ILE A 87 3.90 -8.62 -1.89
N VAL A 88 2.93 -9.37 -1.37
CA VAL A 88 2.69 -9.50 0.07
C VAL A 88 3.21 -10.80 0.70
N ARG A 89 3.60 -11.77 -0.15
CA ARG A 89 3.92 -13.15 0.27
C ARG A 89 4.97 -13.31 1.36
N SER A 90 5.85 -12.33 1.55
CA SER A 90 6.94 -12.42 2.52
C SER A 90 6.58 -11.88 3.91
N PHE A 91 5.40 -11.31 4.09
CA PHE A 91 5.04 -10.65 5.35
C PHE A 91 3.55 -10.71 5.75
N ILE A 92 2.67 -11.30 4.93
CA ILE A 92 1.26 -11.55 5.29
C ILE A 92 1.04 -13.02 5.58
N GLU A 93 0.38 -13.30 6.71
CA GLU A 93 -0.07 -14.62 7.11
C GLU A 93 -1.45 -14.52 7.81
N PRO A 94 -2.46 -15.31 7.41
CA PRO A 94 -2.46 -16.24 6.29
C PRO A 94 -2.40 -15.52 4.94
N LEU A 95 -1.72 -16.14 3.97
CA LEU A 95 -1.64 -15.61 2.62
C LEU A 95 -2.98 -15.81 1.88
N PRO A 96 -3.51 -14.79 1.17
CA PRO A 96 -4.66 -14.99 0.30
C PRO A 96 -4.32 -15.91 -0.87
N GLN A 97 -5.30 -16.68 -1.32
CA GLN A 97 -5.21 -17.52 -2.51
C GLN A 97 -5.66 -16.77 -3.76
N ALA A 98 -5.18 -17.20 -4.92
CA ALA A 98 -5.67 -16.66 -6.18
C ALA A 98 -7.15 -17.04 -6.35
N GLY A 99 -8.00 -16.06 -6.67
CA GLY A 99 -9.45 -16.25 -6.72
C GLY A 99 -10.19 -15.81 -5.44
N ASP A 100 -9.48 -15.57 -4.33
CA ASP A 100 -10.12 -15.09 -3.10
C ASP A 100 -10.66 -13.66 -3.29
N GLU A 101 -11.88 -13.42 -2.80
CA GLU A 101 -12.43 -12.07 -2.74
C GLU A 101 -11.70 -11.23 -1.69
N LEU A 102 -11.31 -10.03 -2.09
CA LEU A 102 -10.74 -9.04 -1.18
C LEU A 102 -11.83 -8.49 -0.26
N THR A 103 -11.67 -8.75 1.02
CA THR A 103 -12.43 -8.08 2.07
C THR A 103 -11.67 -6.85 2.57
N VAL A 104 -12.28 -5.67 2.44
CA VAL A 104 -11.75 -4.43 3.04
C VAL A 104 -12.68 -3.92 4.13
N GLY A 105 -12.08 -3.32 5.16
CA GLY A 105 -12.80 -2.72 6.27
C GLY A 105 -12.07 -1.51 6.86
N PHE A 106 -12.74 -0.78 7.74
CA PHE A 106 -12.16 0.41 8.40
C PHE A 106 -10.84 0.12 9.11
N SER A 107 -10.70 -1.06 9.73
CA SER A 107 -9.46 -1.48 10.38
C SER A 107 -8.27 -1.55 9.41
N MET A 108 -8.49 -1.98 8.17
CA MET A 108 -7.44 -1.96 7.13
C MET A 108 -7.11 -0.53 6.72
N LEU A 109 -8.12 0.30 6.47
CA LEU A 109 -7.93 1.70 6.10
C LEU A 109 -7.06 2.46 7.13
N PHE A 110 -7.37 2.34 8.42
CA PHE A 110 -6.58 3.00 9.47
C PHE A 110 -5.18 2.41 9.63
N ARG A 111 -5.01 1.09 9.46
CA ARG A 111 -3.69 0.46 9.44
C ARG A 111 -2.83 1.01 8.29
N TYR A 112 -3.39 1.12 7.09
CA TYR A 112 -2.68 1.69 5.94
C TYR A 112 -2.32 3.15 6.14
N ARG A 113 -3.26 3.97 6.64
CA ARG A 113 -2.97 5.37 6.97
C ARG A 113 -1.84 5.50 7.98
N LYS A 114 -1.81 4.64 9.01
CA LYS A 114 -0.73 4.61 10.02
C LYS A 114 0.61 4.20 9.41
N ALA A 115 0.62 3.14 8.59
CA ALA A 115 1.80 2.66 7.90
C ALA A 115 2.36 3.73 6.96
N MET A 116 1.52 4.29 6.09
CA MET A 116 1.85 5.38 5.17
C MET A 116 2.48 6.56 5.89
N ARG A 117 1.83 7.09 6.93
CA ARG A 117 2.36 8.22 7.71
C ARG A 117 3.72 7.91 8.33
N THR A 118 3.86 6.72 8.91
CA THR A 118 5.12 6.33 9.57
C THR A 118 6.24 6.18 8.54
N PHE A 119 5.96 5.48 7.44
CA PHE A 119 6.90 5.26 6.36
C PHE A 119 7.38 6.59 5.77
N LEU A 120 6.45 7.45 5.36
CA LEU A 120 6.76 8.75 4.76
C LEU A 120 7.57 9.64 5.69
N ASN A 121 7.20 9.75 6.98
CA ASN A 121 8.01 10.52 7.93
C ASN A 121 9.45 9.99 8.01
N GLN A 122 9.64 8.68 8.05
CA GLN A 122 10.98 8.11 8.17
C GLN A 122 11.82 8.25 6.91
N VAL A 123 11.20 8.32 5.73
CA VAL A 123 11.95 8.45 4.47
C VAL A 123 12.12 9.90 4.03
N SER A 124 11.24 10.82 4.44
CA SER A 124 11.34 12.25 4.13
C SER A 124 12.28 13.02 5.08
N HIS A 125 12.60 12.49 6.26
CA HIS A 125 13.52 13.13 7.21
C HIS A 125 15.00 12.70 7.08
N VAL A 126 15.31 11.85 6.08
CA VAL A 126 16.69 11.47 5.76
C VAL A 126 17.12 12.31 4.56
N ALA A 127 17.50 13.56 4.84
CA ALA A 127 18.18 14.48 3.95
C ALA A 127 19.40 15.04 4.70
#